data_AF-A0A7Y4ZJ62-F1
#
_entry.id   AF-A0A7Y4ZJ62-F1
#
_cell.length_a   1.000
_cell.length_b   1.000
_cell.length_c   1.000
_cell.angle_alpha   90.00
_cell.angle_beta   90.00
_cell.angle_gamma   90.00
#
_symmetry.space_group_name_H-M   'P 1'
#
loop_
_entity.id
_entity.type
_entity.pdbx_description
1 polymer ?
#
loop_
_entity_poly.entity_id
_entity_poly.type
_entity_poly.pdbx_seq_one_letter_code
_entity_poly.pdbx_strand_id
1 'polypeptide(L)'
;MGRELPRFALSVRGRTSSADAALRESREEACYMFGVRKTGLWEGLAALFGGVGFICGRPRNWGYASVPAIVAVVLTGLFGTGFVWLSVWGAAKILDPSSGTWAEVGVWVLRVVLGIVALLVAALLGLTLAQPVSGFALDELSRRQERELGEGREWPEAPGAFFRSLRVTFFGLLFGVAAVASLSVITFFIPIAGVVTIPLKFYASALVVAWDLLDYPLGLRGLGVRARIRWCTDHLAAVSGLGLAAGALLLVPGLGLLLLPIGVAGATRLVVLSEKTRA
;
A
#
# COMPACT_ATOMS: atom_id res chain seq x y z
N MET A 1 48.23 15.29 -59.93
CA MET A 1 48.66 14.82 -58.59
C MET A 1 47.66 15.36 -57.57
N GLY A 2 46.57 14.70 -57.22
CA GLY A 2 46.33 13.26 -57.13
C GLY A 2 46.62 12.80 -55.70
N ARG A 3 45.65 12.95 -54.79
CA ARG A 3 45.51 12.17 -53.55
C ARG A 3 44.11 12.40 -52.97
N GLU A 4 43.22 11.49 -53.35
CA GLU A 4 42.00 11.20 -52.61
C GLU A 4 42.37 10.55 -51.27
N LEU A 5 41.64 10.87 -50.20
CA LEU A 5 41.65 10.10 -48.97
C LEU A 5 40.27 9.47 -48.75
N PRO A 6 40.22 8.20 -48.33
CA PRO A 6 39.01 7.38 -48.38
C PRO A 6 38.04 7.66 -47.24
N ARG A 7 36.75 7.55 -47.59
CA ARG A 7 35.61 7.36 -46.68
C ARG A 7 35.84 6.13 -45.80
N PHE A 8 35.91 6.33 -44.49
CA PHE A 8 35.66 5.31 -43.48
C PHE A 8 34.58 5.81 -42.52
N ALA A 9 33.33 5.74 -42.97
CA ALA A 9 32.16 5.85 -42.09
C ALA A 9 31.96 4.48 -41.42
N LEU A 10 32.66 4.26 -40.31
CA LEU A 10 32.45 3.09 -39.45
C LEU A 10 31.07 3.18 -38.80
N SER A 11 30.22 2.23 -39.20
CA SER A 11 28.97 1.85 -38.56
C SER A 11 29.15 1.62 -37.06
N VAL A 12 28.82 2.63 -36.23
CA VAL A 12 28.60 2.46 -34.79
C VAL A 12 27.14 2.02 -34.60
N ARG A 13 26.88 0.75 -34.90
CA ARG A 13 25.61 0.09 -34.59
C ARG A 13 25.94 -1.14 -33.75
N GLY A 14 25.45 -1.17 -32.51
CA GLY A 14 25.32 -2.40 -31.72
C GLY A 14 26.29 -2.60 -30.56
N ARG A 15 26.47 -1.63 -29.65
CA ARG A 15 27.13 -1.90 -28.36
C ARG A 15 26.57 -1.15 -27.14
N THR A 16 25.37 -0.56 -27.23
CA THR A 16 24.75 0.15 -26.10
C THR A 16 23.88 -0.74 -25.21
N SER A 17 23.31 -1.84 -25.71
CA SER A 17 22.38 -2.67 -24.91
C SER A 17 23.04 -3.34 -23.69
N SER A 18 24.26 -3.88 -23.83
CA SER A 18 24.94 -4.58 -22.73
C SER A 18 25.60 -3.62 -21.73
N ALA A 19 26.14 -2.49 -22.20
CA ALA A 19 26.73 -1.48 -21.33
C ALA A 19 25.64 -0.75 -20.53
N ASP A 20 24.49 -0.44 -21.15
CA ASP A 20 23.36 0.18 -20.46
C ASP A 20 22.67 -0.79 -19.49
N ALA A 21 22.63 -2.08 -19.81
CA ALA A 21 22.15 -3.12 -18.89
C ALA A 21 23.08 -3.28 -17.68
N ALA A 22 24.39 -3.37 -17.91
CA ALA A 22 25.39 -3.48 -16.83
C ALA A 22 25.47 -2.21 -15.97
N LEU A 23 25.27 -1.02 -16.55
CA LEU A 23 25.17 0.24 -15.81
C LEU A 23 23.85 0.37 -15.03
N ARG A 24 22.76 -0.21 -15.53
CA ARG A 24 21.50 -0.32 -14.76
C ARG A 24 21.63 -1.29 -13.61
N GLU A 25 22.23 -2.45 -13.83
CA GLU A 25 22.48 -3.46 -12.81
C GLU A 25 23.47 -2.91 -11.77
N SER A 26 24.54 -2.21 -12.19
CA SER A 26 25.48 -1.53 -11.30
C SER A 26 24.88 -0.32 -10.58
N ARG A 27 23.90 0.39 -11.17
CA ARG A 27 23.12 1.43 -10.47
C ARG A 27 22.14 0.84 -9.47
N GLU A 28 21.53 -0.29 -9.80
CA GLU A 28 20.70 -1.06 -8.87
C GLU A 28 21.57 -1.58 -7.72
N GLU A 29 22.75 -2.14 -8.00
CA GLU A 29 23.73 -2.61 -7.01
C GLU A 29 24.38 -1.48 -6.20
N ALA A 30 24.65 -0.32 -6.78
CA ALA A 30 25.11 0.87 -6.05
C ALA A 30 24.01 1.46 -5.15
N CYS A 31 22.74 1.32 -5.53
CA CYS A 31 21.60 1.57 -4.65
C CYS A 31 21.37 0.43 -3.64
N TYR A 32 22.06 -0.71 -3.77
CA TYR A 32 22.13 -1.78 -2.76
C TYR A 32 23.33 -1.66 -1.82
N MET A 33 24.25 -0.72 -2.05
CA MET A 33 25.36 -0.41 -1.14
C MET A 33 24.94 0.47 0.05
N PHE A 34 23.66 0.45 0.45
CA PHE A 34 23.25 0.91 1.76
C PHE A 34 23.65 -0.17 2.78
N GLY A 35 24.75 0.01 3.48
CA GLY A 35 25.05 -0.89 4.60
C GLY A 35 24.10 -0.58 5.76
N VAL A 36 23.12 -1.44 5.82
CA VAL A 36 21.95 -1.42 6.69
C VAL A 36 22.36 -1.73 8.13
N ARG A 37 21.99 -0.84 9.05
CA ARG A 37 21.96 -1.20 10.48
C ARG A 37 20.72 -2.04 10.72
N LYS A 38 20.85 -3.17 11.41
CA LYS A 38 19.67 -3.93 11.86
C LYS A 38 18.85 -3.05 12.80
N THR A 39 17.72 -2.55 12.33
CA THR A 39 16.79 -1.81 13.18
C THR A 39 15.99 -2.76 14.03
N GLY A 40 15.80 -2.41 15.30
CA GLY A 40 15.10 -3.24 16.28
C GLY A 40 13.58 -3.14 16.22
N LEU A 41 12.90 -4.10 16.86
CA LEU A 41 11.44 -4.10 17.04
C LEU A 41 10.91 -2.78 17.62
N TRP A 42 11.62 -2.25 18.61
CA TRP A 42 11.24 -1.02 19.27
C TRP A 42 11.34 0.21 18.37
N GLU A 43 12.31 0.24 17.46
CA GLU A 43 12.47 1.35 16.52
C GLU A 43 11.31 1.39 15.51
N GLY A 44 10.83 0.22 15.07
CA GLY A 44 9.62 0.13 14.24
C GLY A 44 8.37 0.62 14.96
N LEU A 45 8.19 0.20 16.22
CA LEU A 45 7.07 0.65 17.04
C LEU A 45 7.14 2.17 17.30
N ALA A 46 8.30 2.67 17.74
CA ALA A 46 8.52 4.09 18.00
C ALA A 46 8.37 4.94 16.73
N ALA A 47 8.71 4.39 15.56
CA ALA A 47 8.54 5.08 14.29
C ALA A 47 7.07 5.37 14.00
N LEU A 48 6.15 4.43 14.27
CA LEU A 48 4.71 4.67 14.11
C LEU A 48 4.21 5.82 14.98
N PHE A 49 4.57 5.82 16.27
CA PHE A 49 4.21 6.92 17.18
C PHE A 49 4.87 8.24 16.78
N GLY A 50 6.08 8.19 16.21
CA GLY A 50 6.71 9.33 15.57
C GLY A 50 5.90 9.89 14.39
N GLY A 51 5.24 9.01 13.63
CA GLY A 51 4.28 9.37 12.58
C GLY A 51 3.03 10.08 13.14
N VAL A 52 2.49 9.59 14.26
CA VAL A 52 1.37 10.24 14.96
C VAL A 52 1.76 11.67 15.35
N GLY A 53 2.92 11.83 15.99
CA GLY A 53 3.43 13.15 16.38
C GLY A 53 3.66 14.10 15.20
N PHE A 54 4.10 13.57 14.04
CA PHE A 54 4.29 14.37 12.84
C PHE A 54 2.96 14.90 12.27
N ILE A 55 1.93 14.05 12.17
CA ILE A 55 0.62 14.45 11.63
C ILE A 55 -0.12 15.37 12.61
N CYS A 56 -0.21 14.98 13.89
CA CYS A 56 -0.94 15.75 14.89
C CYS A 56 -0.25 17.08 15.23
N GLY A 57 1.09 17.11 15.24
CA GLY A 57 1.84 18.32 15.60
C GLY A 57 1.87 19.39 14.51
N ARG A 58 1.40 19.11 13.28
CA ARG A 58 1.57 20.00 12.12
C ARG A 58 0.30 20.12 11.29
N PRO A 59 -0.53 21.17 11.53
CA PRO A 59 -1.75 21.42 10.77
C PRO A 59 -1.55 21.52 9.25
N ARG A 60 -0.36 21.95 8.79
CA ARG A 60 -0.03 22.03 7.36
C ARG A 60 -0.08 20.67 6.64
N ASN A 61 0.01 19.57 7.36
CA ASN A 61 -0.03 18.22 6.81
C ASN A 61 -1.46 17.65 6.75
N TRP A 62 -2.43 18.27 7.43
CA TRP A 62 -3.79 17.74 7.55
C TRP A 62 -4.51 17.69 6.20
N GLY A 63 -4.24 18.65 5.31
CA GLY A 63 -4.76 18.63 3.94
C GLY A 63 -4.45 17.31 3.24
N TYR A 64 -3.17 16.95 3.15
CA TYR A 64 -2.72 15.70 2.53
C TYR A 64 -3.16 14.46 3.32
N ALA A 65 -3.12 14.52 4.66
CA ALA A 65 -3.53 13.42 5.52
C ALA A 65 -5.03 13.08 5.40
N SER A 66 -5.87 14.07 5.08
CA SER A 66 -7.31 13.88 4.89
C SER A 66 -7.67 13.29 3.53
N VAL A 67 -6.79 13.34 2.53
CA VAL A 67 -7.09 12.90 1.15
C VAL A 67 -7.57 11.45 1.08
N PRO A 68 -6.89 10.44 1.67
CA PRO A 68 -7.37 9.06 1.61
C PRO A 68 -8.77 8.89 2.21
N ALA A 69 -9.06 9.56 3.33
CA ALA A 69 -10.35 9.49 4.00
C ALA A 69 -11.45 10.16 3.16
N ILE A 70 -11.19 11.35 2.60
CA ILE A 70 -12.13 12.05 1.73
C ILE A 70 -12.42 11.21 0.49
N VAL A 71 -11.39 10.66 -0.17
CA VAL A 71 -11.54 9.81 -1.35
C VAL A 71 -12.35 8.56 -1.01
N ALA A 72 -12.07 7.88 0.11
CA ALA A 72 -12.82 6.71 0.55
C ALA A 72 -14.31 7.03 0.77
N VAL A 73 -14.62 8.15 1.42
CA VAL A 73 -16.01 8.60 1.65
C VAL A 73 -16.72 8.93 0.35
N VAL A 74 -16.06 9.68 -0.55
CA VAL A 74 -16.63 10.04 -1.86
C VAL A 74 -16.90 8.80 -2.70
N LEU A 75 -15.93 7.90 -2.83
CA LEU A 75 -16.09 6.67 -3.62
C LEU A 75 -17.16 5.76 -3.02
N THR A 76 -17.17 5.58 -1.69
CA THR A 76 -18.19 4.78 -1.00
C THR A 76 -19.59 5.38 -1.20
N GLY A 77 -19.73 6.70 -1.12
CA GLY A 77 -21.00 7.39 -1.36
C GLY A 77 -21.48 7.24 -2.81
N LEU A 78 -20.58 7.43 -3.78
CA LEU A 78 -20.90 7.29 -5.20
C LEU A 78 -21.30 5.86 -5.56
N PHE A 79 -20.53 4.86 -5.13
CA PHE A 79 -20.89 3.46 -5.38
C PHE A 79 -22.11 3.03 -4.57
N GLY A 80 -22.26 3.50 -3.33
CA GLY A 80 -23.37 3.15 -2.45
C GLY A 80 -24.69 3.64 -3.02
N THR A 81 -24.76 4.92 -3.43
CA THR A 81 -25.95 5.47 -4.09
C THR A 81 -26.29 4.72 -5.37
N GLY A 82 -25.29 4.47 -6.23
CA GLY A 82 -25.47 3.72 -7.48
C GLY A 82 -25.94 2.28 -7.28
N PHE A 83 -25.31 1.52 -6.38
CA PHE A 83 -25.67 0.12 -6.12
C PHE A 83 -27.00 -0.03 -5.39
N VAL A 84 -27.32 0.86 -4.44
CA VAL A 84 -28.63 0.85 -3.79
C VAL A 84 -29.72 1.18 -4.81
N TRP A 85 -29.53 2.21 -5.64
CA TRP A 85 -30.46 2.53 -6.72
C TRP A 85 -30.68 1.33 -7.67
N LEU A 86 -29.58 0.69 -8.10
CA LEU A 86 -29.63 -0.50 -8.95
C LEU A 86 -30.34 -1.68 -8.26
N SER A 87 -30.13 -1.86 -6.95
CA SER A 87 -30.76 -2.94 -6.19
C SER A 87 -32.29 -2.79 -6.10
N VAL A 88 -32.77 -1.56 -5.85
CA VAL A 88 -34.20 -1.26 -5.75
C VAL A 88 -34.87 -1.41 -7.11
N TRP A 89 -34.24 -0.88 -8.15
CA TRP A 89 -34.71 -0.99 -9.53
C TRP A 89 -34.72 -2.45 -10.02
N GLY A 90 -33.64 -3.20 -9.76
CA GLY A 90 -33.52 -4.60 -10.16
C GLY A 90 -34.49 -5.53 -9.42
N ALA A 91 -34.70 -5.32 -8.12
CA ALA A 91 -35.65 -6.12 -7.34
C ALA A 91 -37.09 -6.02 -7.90
N ALA A 92 -37.49 -4.85 -8.39
CA ALA A 92 -38.80 -4.63 -9.01
C ALA A 92 -38.98 -5.33 -10.36
N LYS A 93 -37.89 -5.79 -11.00
CA LYS A 93 -37.92 -6.52 -12.29
C LYS A 93 -37.95 -8.03 -12.11
N ILE A 94 -37.47 -8.54 -10.97
CA ILE A 94 -37.36 -9.99 -10.71
C ILE A 94 -38.67 -10.55 -10.14
N LEU A 95 -39.36 -9.78 -9.30
CA LEU A 95 -40.60 -10.16 -8.65
C LEU A 95 -41.67 -9.11 -8.97
N ASP A 96 -42.79 -9.56 -9.55
CA ASP A 96 -43.94 -8.69 -9.79
C ASP A 96 -44.73 -8.51 -8.48
N PRO A 97 -44.79 -7.29 -7.91
CA PRO A 97 -45.48 -7.02 -6.64
C PRO A 97 -46.99 -7.30 -6.71
N SER A 98 -47.58 -7.39 -7.91
CA SER A 98 -49.02 -7.58 -8.09
C SER A 98 -49.54 -8.99 -7.76
N SER A 99 -48.65 -9.92 -7.39
CA SER A 99 -48.96 -11.34 -7.16
C SER A 99 -49.44 -11.69 -5.74
N GLY A 100 -49.53 -10.72 -4.82
CA GLY A 100 -50.12 -10.88 -3.49
C GLY A 100 -49.25 -10.38 -2.33
N THR A 101 -49.80 -10.33 -1.11
CA THR A 101 -49.12 -9.76 0.09
C THR A 101 -47.78 -10.45 0.41
N TRP A 102 -47.67 -11.77 0.21
CA TRP A 102 -46.41 -12.50 0.42
C TRP A 102 -45.33 -12.13 -0.61
N ALA A 103 -45.72 -11.82 -1.85
CA ALA A 103 -44.79 -11.34 -2.86
C ALA A 103 -44.28 -9.93 -2.51
N GLU A 104 -45.14 -9.07 -1.96
CA GLU A 104 -44.75 -7.75 -1.48
C GLU A 104 -43.72 -7.82 -0.33
N VAL A 105 -43.97 -8.68 0.67
CA VAL A 105 -43.00 -8.94 1.75
C VAL A 105 -41.69 -9.50 1.18
N GLY A 106 -41.77 -10.42 0.22
CA GLY A 106 -40.60 -10.98 -0.46
C GLY A 106 -39.75 -9.92 -1.18
N VAL A 107 -40.39 -9.01 -1.93
CA VAL A 107 -39.73 -7.89 -2.60
C VAL A 107 -39.08 -6.95 -1.58
N TRP A 108 -39.75 -6.67 -0.46
CA TRP A 108 -39.20 -5.82 0.60
C TRP A 108 -37.94 -6.44 1.22
N VAL A 109 -38.00 -7.72 1.62
CA VAL A 109 -36.84 -8.44 2.17
C VAL A 109 -35.70 -8.47 1.16
N LEU A 110 -35.99 -8.75 -0.11
CA LEU A 110 -34.99 -8.78 -1.18
C LEU A 110 -34.31 -7.43 -1.35
N ARG A 111 -35.06 -6.32 -1.32
CA ARG A 111 -34.51 -4.95 -1.39
C ARG A 111 -33.60 -4.64 -0.19
N VAL A 112 -33.99 -5.03 1.02
CA VAL A 112 -33.17 -4.83 2.22
C VAL A 112 -31.86 -5.61 2.11
N VAL A 113 -31.92 -6.89 1.75
CA VAL A 113 -30.72 -7.74 1.61
C VAL A 113 -29.81 -7.21 0.51
N LEU A 114 -30.34 -6.94 -0.69
CA LEU A 114 -29.55 -6.40 -1.79
C LEU A 114 -29.00 -5.01 -1.46
N GLY A 115 -29.74 -4.18 -0.72
CA GLY A 115 -29.29 -2.88 -0.24
C GLY A 115 -28.12 -3.00 0.74
N ILE A 116 -28.17 -3.93 1.70
CA ILE A 116 -27.06 -4.21 2.62
C ILE A 116 -25.83 -4.70 1.85
N VAL A 117 -26.01 -5.66 0.94
CA VAL A 117 -24.91 -6.17 0.10
C VAL A 117 -24.32 -5.06 -0.76
N ALA A 118 -25.16 -4.22 -1.37
CA ALA A 118 -24.74 -3.06 -2.15
C ALA A 118 -23.89 -2.09 -1.33
N LEU A 119 -24.30 -1.77 -0.09
CA LEU A 119 -23.52 -0.91 0.81
C LEU A 119 -22.18 -1.53 1.21
N LEU A 120 -22.15 -2.85 1.50
CA LEU A 120 -20.91 -3.55 1.83
C LEU A 120 -19.95 -3.57 0.65
N VAL A 121 -20.42 -3.84 -0.57
CA VAL A 121 -19.61 -3.82 -1.78
C VAL A 121 -19.13 -2.40 -2.08
N ALA A 122 -19.98 -1.39 -1.93
CA ALA A 122 -19.60 0.01 -2.10
C ALA A 122 -18.50 0.43 -1.11
N ALA A 123 -18.62 0.06 0.16
CA ALA A 123 -17.60 0.32 1.17
C ALA A 123 -16.28 -0.39 0.84
N LEU A 124 -16.35 -1.66 0.43
CA LEU A 124 -15.17 -2.42 0.02
C LEU A 124 -14.46 -1.75 -1.17
N LEU A 125 -15.20 -1.39 -2.22
CA LEU A 125 -14.64 -0.71 -3.39
C LEU A 125 -14.09 0.67 -3.05
N GLY A 126 -14.83 1.45 -2.26
CA GLY A 126 -14.40 2.79 -1.84
C GLY A 126 -13.11 2.75 -1.04
N LEU A 127 -12.99 1.85 -0.07
CA LEU A 127 -11.77 1.65 0.72
C LEU A 127 -10.61 1.13 -0.14
N THR A 128 -10.85 0.14 -1.00
CA THR A 128 -9.81 -0.46 -1.85
C THR A 128 -9.25 0.52 -2.88
N LEU A 129 -10.13 1.34 -3.47
CA LEU A 129 -9.74 2.31 -4.50
C LEU A 129 -9.24 3.64 -3.91
N ALA A 130 -9.47 3.89 -2.62
CA ALA A 130 -8.96 5.10 -1.98
C ALA A 130 -7.43 5.16 -1.98
N GLN A 131 -6.74 4.03 -1.74
CA GLN A 131 -5.27 4.01 -1.67
C GLN A 131 -4.60 4.35 -3.01
N PRO A 132 -4.93 3.69 -4.15
CA PRO A 132 -4.34 4.05 -5.44
C PRO A 132 -4.62 5.49 -5.87
N VAL A 133 -5.85 5.97 -5.60
CA VAL A 133 -6.26 7.34 -5.97
C VAL A 133 -5.57 8.39 -5.10
N SER A 134 -5.31 8.08 -3.83
CA SER A 134 -4.63 8.99 -2.89
C SER A 134 -3.11 8.83 -2.82
N GLY A 135 -2.53 7.95 -3.65
CA GLY A 135 -1.09 7.66 -3.62
C GLY A 135 -0.19 8.90 -3.71
N PHE A 136 -0.56 9.88 -4.54
CA PHE A 136 0.18 11.14 -4.67
C PHE A 136 0.25 11.94 -3.36
N ALA A 137 -0.80 11.89 -2.53
CA ALA A 137 -0.85 12.61 -1.27
C ALA A 137 0.01 11.93 -0.20
N LEU A 138 0.05 10.60 -0.22
CA LEU A 138 0.89 9.80 0.66
C LEU A 138 2.37 9.91 0.28
N ASP A 139 2.69 9.95 -1.01
CA ASP A 139 4.04 10.25 -1.51
C ASP A 139 4.52 11.62 -1.04
N GLU A 140 3.67 12.66 -1.13
CA GLU A 140 4.01 14.00 -0.66
C GLU A 140 4.18 14.06 0.86
N LEU A 141 3.38 13.33 1.65
CA LEU A 141 3.58 13.20 3.09
C LEU A 141 4.93 12.54 3.41
N SER A 142 5.30 11.50 2.68
CA SER A 142 6.61 10.86 2.81
C SER A 142 7.74 11.85 2.50
N ARG A 143 7.67 12.58 1.37
CA ARG A 143 8.66 13.62 1.01
C ARG A 143 8.79 14.70 2.09
N ARG A 144 7.67 15.15 2.67
CA ARG A 144 7.67 16.14 3.76
C ARG A 144 8.34 15.61 5.03
N GLN A 145 8.06 14.37 5.38
CA GLN A 145 8.70 13.72 6.52
C GLN A 145 10.22 13.57 6.32
N GLU A 146 10.69 13.21 5.11
CA GLU A 146 12.13 13.15 4.82
C GLU A 146 12.81 14.53 4.94
N ARG A 147 12.17 15.58 4.40
CA ARG A 147 12.68 16.97 4.50
C ARG A 147 12.82 17.41 5.95
N GLU A 148 11.86 17.08 6.81
CA GLU A 148 11.92 17.43 8.23
C GLU A 148 12.94 16.62 9.02
N LEU A 149 13.16 15.37 8.64
CA LEU A 149 14.26 14.60 9.17
C LEU A 149 15.61 15.08 8.60
N GLY A 150 15.68 16.12 7.78
CA GLY A 150 16.94 16.71 7.32
C GLY A 150 17.65 15.90 6.22
N GLU A 151 16.95 14.94 5.60
CA GLU A 151 17.44 14.14 4.48
C GLU A 151 16.73 14.58 3.18
N GLY A 152 16.51 15.90 2.99
CA GLY A 152 15.72 16.50 1.91
C GLY A 152 16.29 16.30 0.49
N ARG A 153 16.58 15.06 0.10
CA ARG A 153 16.98 14.66 -1.23
C ARG A 153 15.77 14.77 -2.14
N GLU A 154 15.96 15.42 -3.27
CA GLU A 154 14.96 15.40 -4.33
C GLU A 154 15.07 14.08 -5.07
N TRP A 155 14.07 13.21 -4.88
CA TRP A 155 13.95 11.97 -5.63
C TRP A 155 13.35 12.26 -7.02
N PRO A 156 14.04 11.89 -8.11
CA PRO A 156 13.51 12.12 -9.45
C PRO A 156 12.22 11.32 -9.66
N GLU A 157 11.23 11.96 -10.28
CA GLU A 157 9.97 11.30 -10.63
C GLU A 157 10.22 10.24 -11.70
N ALA A 158 10.11 8.96 -11.33
CA ALA A 158 10.32 7.87 -12.27
C ALA A 158 9.05 7.66 -13.12
N PRO A 159 9.10 7.80 -14.46
CA PRO A 159 7.99 7.43 -15.32
C PRO A 159 7.66 5.94 -15.14
N GLY A 160 6.38 5.63 -14.90
CA GLY A 160 5.92 4.26 -14.60
C GLY A 160 5.95 3.87 -13.12
N ALA A 161 6.19 4.82 -12.20
CA ALA A 161 6.07 4.58 -10.76
C ALA A 161 4.71 3.98 -10.37
N PHE A 162 3.61 4.48 -10.95
CA PHE A 162 2.25 3.97 -10.70
C PHE A 162 2.11 2.45 -10.96
N PHE A 163 2.51 1.97 -12.13
CA PHE A 163 2.42 0.54 -12.48
C PHE A 163 3.38 -0.33 -11.66
N ARG A 164 4.54 0.23 -11.29
CA ARG A 164 5.49 -0.44 -10.40
C ARG A 164 4.89 -0.60 -9.00
N SER A 165 4.37 0.47 -8.41
CA SER A 165 3.74 0.44 -7.09
C SER A 165 2.50 -0.44 -7.08
N LEU A 166 1.67 -0.42 -8.13
CA LEU A 166 0.54 -1.35 -8.28
C LEU A 166 1.00 -2.81 -8.27
N ARG A 167 2.06 -3.14 -9.02
CA ARG A 167 2.60 -4.50 -9.05
C ARG A 167 3.14 -4.92 -7.68
N VAL A 168 3.86 -4.03 -7.00
CA VAL A 168 4.43 -4.30 -5.67
C VAL A 168 3.32 -4.52 -4.64
N THR A 169 2.28 -3.67 -4.66
CA THR A 169 1.09 -3.77 -3.82
C THR A 169 0.37 -5.09 -4.08
N PHE A 170 0.16 -5.45 -5.35
CA PHE A 170 -0.51 -6.70 -5.73
C PHE A 170 0.25 -7.94 -5.24
N PHE A 171 1.58 -7.98 -5.36
CA PHE A 171 2.38 -9.10 -4.84
C PHE A 171 2.33 -9.20 -3.32
N GLY A 172 2.44 -8.07 -2.61
CA GLY A 172 2.31 -8.04 -1.16
C GLY A 172 0.94 -8.53 -0.68
N LEU A 173 -0.12 -8.07 -1.35
CA LEU A 173 -1.50 -8.48 -1.07
C LEU A 173 -1.72 -9.97 -1.36
N LEU A 174 -1.25 -10.47 -2.51
CA LEU A 174 -1.39 -11.88 -2.87
C LEU A 174 -0.71 -12.79 -1.85
N PHE A 175 0.50 -12.43 -1.41
CA PHE A 175 1.22 -13.18 -0.39
C PHE A 175 0.47 -13.15 0.95
N GLY A 176 -0.03 -11.98 1.36
CA GLY A 176 -0.84 -11.81 2.55
C GLY A 176 -2.12 -12.65 2.55
N VAL A 177 -2.89 -12.58 1.46
CA VAL A 177 -4.11 -13.36 1.28
C VAL A 177 -3.80 -14.84 1.28
N ALA A 178 -2.76 -15.29 0.58
CA ALA A 178 -2.36 -16.70 0.58
C ALA A 178 -1.99 -17.20 1.97
N ALA A 179 -1.25 -16.40 2.76
CA ALA A 179 -0.88 -16.75 4.14
C ALA A 179 -2.12 -16.85 5.04
N VAL A 180 -3.01 -15.84 5.02
CA VAL A 180 -4.22 -15.82 5.83
C VAL A 180 -5.21 -16.92 5.42
N ALA A 181 -5.36 -17.18 4.12
CA ALA A 181 -6.20 -18.24 3.59
C ALA A 181 -5.69 -19.62 4.03
N SER A 182 -4.38 -19.87 3.92
CA SER A 182 -3.77 -21.12 4.36
C SER A 182 -3.99 -21.38 5.85
N LEU A 183 -3.78 -20.37 6.70
CA LEU A 183 -4.07 -20.46 8.13
C LEU A 183 -5.56 -20.68 8.42
N SER A 184 -6.44 -20.12 7.58
CA SER A 184 -7.89 -20.29 7.71
C SER A 184 -8.34 -21.70 7.34
N VAL A 185 -7.75 -22.30 6.31
CA VAL A 185 -7.95 -23.71 5.97
C VAL A 185 -7.52 -24.61 7.15
N ILE A 186 -6.35 -24.36 7.75
CA ILE A 186 -5.90 -25.12 8.93
C ILE A 186 -6.89 -24.99 10.10
N THR A 187 -7.37 -23.77 10.37
CA THR A 187 -8.34 -23.51 11.45
C THR A 187 -9.67 -24.21 11.20
N PHE A 188 -10.11 -24.28 9.93
CA PHE A 188 -11.36 -24.91 9.53
C PHE A 188 -11.35 -26.42 9.80
N PHE A 189 -10.24 -27.11 9.50
CA PHE A 189 -10.10 -28.55 9.75
C PHE A 189 -9.74 -28.89 11.21
N ILE A 190 -9.01 -28.00 11.90
CA ILE A 190 -8.56 -28.22 13.28
C ILE A 190 -8.95 -27.00 14.11
N PRO A 191 -10.17 -26.95 14.68
CA PRO A 191 -10.64 -25.78 15.43
C PRO A 191 -9.74 -25.41 16.63
N ILE A 192 -9.14 -26.42 17.29
CA ILE A 192 -8.21 -26.21 18.41
C ILE A 192 -6.93 -25.47 17.97
N ALA A 193 -6.54 -25.59 16.69
CA ALA A 193 -5.41 -24.83 16.15
C ALA A 193 -5.68 -23.32 16.15
N GLY A 194 -6.94 -22.88 16.34
CA GLY A 194 -7.36 -21.49 16.50
C GLY A 194 -6.52 -20.70 17.50
N VAL A 195 -6.07 -21.33 18.59
CA VAL A 195 -5.21 -20.70 19.61
C VAL A 195 -3.91 -20.14 19.02
N VAL A 196 -3.37 -20.80 17.99
CA VAL A 196 -2.12 -20.41 17.32
C VAL A 196 -2.40 -19.69 16.00
N THR A 197 -3.37 -20.15 15.23
CA THR A 197 -3.65 -19.58 13.90
C THR A 197 -4.24 -18.18 13.98
N ILE A 198 -5.01 -17.83 15.03
CA ILE A 198 -5.60 -16.49 15.17
C ILE A 198 -4.50 -15.43 15.40
N PRO A 199 -3.59 -15.55 16.40
CA PRO A 199 -2.47 -14.63 16.55
C PRO A 199 -1.57 -14.57 15.31
N LEU A 200 -1.35 -15.72 14.65
CA LEU A 200 -0.50 -15.77 13.46
C LEU A 200 -1.15 -15.07 12.26
N LYS A 201 -2.47 -15.16 12.08
CA LYS A 201 -3.20 -14.38 11.07
C LYS A 201 -3.08 -12.88 11.36
N PHE A 202 -3.27 -12.47 12.61
CA PHE A 202 -3.09 -11.07 13.00
C PHE A 202 -1.67 -10.59 12.68
N TYR A 203 -0.65 -11.38 13.02
CA TYR A 203 0.75 -11.05 12.70
C TYR A 203 1.02 -11.00 11.19
N ALA A 204 0.51 -11.96 10.41
CA ALA A 204 0.63 -11.95 8.96
C ALA A 204 -0.03 -10.71 8.34
N SER A 205 -1.24 -10.36 8.78
CA SER A 205 -1.93 -9.12 8.36
C SER A 205 -1.15 -7.87 8.78
N ALA A 206 -0.57 -7.85 9.99
CA ALA A 206 0.27 -6.75 10.46
C ALA A 206 1.51 -6.55 9.57
N LEU A 207 2.15 -7.62 9.08
CA LEU A 207 3.26 -7.53 8.14
C LEU A 207 2.83 -7.01 6.75
N VAL A 208 1.64 -7.40 6.28
CA VAL A 208 1.08 -6.87 5.02
C VAL A 208 0.82 -5.36 5.14
N VAL A 209 0.28 -4.91 6.27
CA VAL A 209 0.10 -3.49 6.55
C VAL A 209 1.45 -2.77 6.60
N ALA A 210 2.44 -3.32 7.30
CA ALA A 210 3.78 -2.73 7.32
C ALA A 210 4.39 -2.60 5.91
N TRP A 211 4.24 -3.64 5.09
CA TRP A 211 4.68 -3.65 3.69
C TRP A 211 4.05 -2.51 2.89
N ASP A 212 2.73 -2.34 3.00
CA ASP A 212 1.98 -1.29 2.31
C ASP A 212 2.44 0.11 2.75
N LEU A 213 2.67 0.32 4.05
CA LEU A 213 3.20 1.59 4.57
C LEU A 213 4.64 1.88 4.11
N LEU A 214 5.49 0.85 4.01
CA LEU A 214 6.88 0.95 3.56
C LEU A 214 7.01 1.15 2.05
N ASP A 215 5.96 0.83 1.27
CA ASP A 215 5.97 0.95 -0.18
C ASP A 215 6.28 2.38 -0.64
N TYR A 216 5.77 3.38 0.08
CA TYR A 216 5.94 4.79 -0.22
C TYR A 216 7.39 5.27 -0.08
N PRO A 217 8.05 5.21 1.10
CA PRO A 217 9.44 5.64 1.22
C PRO A 217 10.42 4.80 0.39
N LEU A 218 10.20 3.49 0.25
CA LEU A 218 11.03 2.65 -0.61
C LEU A 218 10.76 2.92 -2.10
N GLY A 219 9.55 3.38 -2.44
CA GLY A 219 9.15 3.84 -3.76
C GLY A 219 9.82 5.14 -4.17
N LEU A 220 9.95 6.10 -3.25
CA LEU A 220 10.73 7.32 -3.47
C LEU A 220 12.18 6.99 -3.85
N ARG A 221 12.77 5.96 -3.24
CA ARG A 221 14.11 5.44 -3.55
C ARG A 221 14.21 4.71 -4.89
N GLY A 222 13.10 4.53 -5.61
CA GLY A 222 13.06 3.81 -6.88
C GLY A 222 13.26 2.30 -6.76
N LEU A 223 13.24 1.74 -5.53
CA LEU A 223 13.54 0.33 -5.29
C LEU A 223 12.52 -0.59 -5.99
N GLY A 224 13.03 -1.61 -6.68
CA GLY A 224 12.21 -2.69 -7.25
C GLY A 224 11.71 -3.68 -6.20
N VAL A 225 10.77 -4.55 -6.58
CA VAL A 225 10.13 -5.53 -5.67
C VAL A 225 11.16 -6.37 -4.89
N ARG A 226 12.18 -6.90 -5.57
CA ARG A 226 13.22 -7.73 -4.95
C ARG A 226 14.02 -6.96 -3.88
N ALA A 227 14.31 -5.69 -4.12
CA ALA A 227 15.03 -4.84 -3.19
C ALA A 227 14.19 -4.49 -1.96
N ARG A 228 12.90 -4.23 -2.16
CA ARG A 228 11.96 -4.01 -1.05
C ARG A 228 11.82 -5.26 -0.18
N ILE A 229 11.69 -6.44 -0.80
CA ILE A 229 11.65 -7.71 -0.06
C ILE A 229 12.94 -7.89 0.74
N ARG A 230 14.11 -7.72 0.11
CA ARG A 230 15.41 -7.86 0.79
C ARG A 230 15.53 -6.88 1.96
N TRP A 231 15.16 -5.62 1.75
CA TRP A 231 15.18 -4.60 2.81
C TRP A 231 14.26 -5.01 3.97
N CYS A 232 13.05 -5.47 3.68
CA CYS A 232 12.12 -5.94 4.72
C CYS A 232 12.66 -7.17 5.46
N THR A 233 13.29 -8.11 4.76
CA THR A 233 13.89 -9.30 5.38
C THR A 233 15.10 -8.95 6.25
N ASP A 234 15.89 -7.94 5.86
CA ASP A 234 17.06 -7.50 6.60
C ASP A 234 16.68 -6.72 7.88
N HIS A 235 15.49 -6.12 7.91
CA HIS A 235 14.96 -5.33 9.02
C HIS A 235 13.69 -5.94 9.63
N LEU A 236 13.50 -7.26 9.55
CA LEU A 236 12.26 -7.91 9.99
C LEU A 236 11.79 -7.48 11.37
N ALA A 237 12.71 -7.36 12.34
CA ALA A 237 12.36 -6.92 13.68
C ALA A 237 11.62 -5.57 13.67
N ALA A 238 12.16 -4.55 12.99
CA ALA A 238 11.48 -3.26 12.91
C ALA A 238 10.22 -3.29 12.05
N VAL A 239 10.20 -4.05 10.95
CA VAL A 239 9.00 -4.23 10.12
C VAL A 239 7.87 -4.85 10.96
N SER A 240 8.18 -5.85 11.78
CA SER A 240 7.24 -6.45 12.73
C SER A 240 6.76 -5.45 13.76
N GLY A 241 7.64 -4.59 14.29
CA GLY A 241 7.27 -3.58 15.28
C GLY A 241 6.33 -2.53 14.72
N LEU A 242 6.64 -2.03 13.52
CA LEU A 242 5.79 -1.11 12.77
C LEU A 242 4.43 -1.76 12.46
N GLY A 243 4.44 -2.99 11.95
CA GLY A 243 3.25 -3.75 11.58
C GLY A 243 2.36 -4.07 12.77
N LEU A 244 2.92 -4.54 13.88
CA LEU A 244 2.16 -4.85 15.09
C LEU A 244 1.52 -3.60 15.69
N ALA A 245 2.25 -2.49 15.72
CA ALA A 245 1.71 -1.22 16.19
C ALA A 245 0.59 -0.70 15.26
N ALA A 246 0.76 -0.83 13.94
CA ALA A 246 -0.25 -0.46 12.94
C ALA A 246 -1.48 -1.37 13.03
N GLY A 247 -1.27 -2.68 13.17
CA GLY A 247 -2.33 -3.69 13.36
C GLY A 247 -3.11 -3.46 14.65
N ALA A 248 -2.43 -3.09 15.74
CA ALA A 248 -3.10 -2.71 16.99
C ALA A 248 -3.95 -1.44 16.83
N LEU A 249 -3.47 -0.45 16.06
CA LEU A 249 -4.24 0.74 15.74
C LEU A 249 -5.51 0.42 14.92
N LEU A 250 -5.44 -0.55 14.01
CA LEU A 250 -6.59 -1.03 13.23
C LEU A 250 -7.66 -1.74 14.07
N LEU A 251 -7.31 -2.26 15.25
CA LEU A 251 -8.30 -2.83 16.17
C LEU A 251 -9.23 -1.75 16.75
N VAL A 252 -8.82 -0.48 16.71
CA VAL A 252 -9.67 0.63 17.16
C VAL A 252 -10.53 1.11 15.98
N PRO A 253 -11.87 0.98 16.07
CA PRO A 253 -12.76 1.44 15.02
C PRO A 253 -12.54 2.93 14.71
N GLY A 254 -12.58 3.30 13.43
CA GLY A 254 -12.38 4.67 12.97
C GLY A 254 -10.92 5.10 12.81
N LEU A 255 -9.98 4.56 13.60
CA LEU A 255 -8.55 4.94 13.48
C LEU A 255 -7.89 4.40 12.21
N GLY A 256 -8.46 3.38 11.57
CA GLY A 256 -7.97 2.87 10.28
C GLY A 256 -7.93 3.92 9.18
N LEU A 257 -8.82 4.93 9.20
CA LEU A 257 -8.79 6.03 8.24
C LEU A 257 -7.56 6.94 8.40
N LEU A 258 -7.07 7.08 9.62
CA LEU A 258 -5.88 7.87 9.95
C LEU A 258 -4.59 7.04 9.88
N LEU A 259 -4.70 5.71 9.86
CA LEU A 259 -3.53 4.84 9.82
C LEU A 259 -2.66 5.10 8.60
N LEU A 260 -3.24 5.32 7.42
CA LEU A 260 -2.46 5.52 6.20
C LEU A 260 -1.50 6.71 6.31
N PRO A 261 -1.96 7.95 6.58
CA PRO A 261 -1.04 9.08 6.68
C PRO A 261 -0.07 8.98 7.87
N ILE A 262 -0.53 8.47 9.02
CA ILE A 262 0.32 8.26 10.21
C ILE A 262 1.39 7.20 9.94
N GLY A 263 0.96 6.08 9.37
CA GLY A 263 1.75 4.91 9.06
C GLY A 263 2.80 5.20 7.99
N VAL A 264 2.45 5.93 6.93
CA VAL A 264 3.40 6.35 5.90
C VAL A 264 4.45 7.28 6.50
N ALA A 265 4.05 8.28 7.30
CA ALA A 265 5.02 9.14 7.99
C ALA A 265 5.93 8.36 8.96
N GLY A 266 5.39 7.34 9.64
CA GLY A 266 6.16 6.44 10.49
C GLY A 266 7.12 5.55 9.71
N ALA A 267 6.66 4.95 8.62
CA ALA A 267 7.47 4.12 7.73
C ALA A 267 8.63 4.94 7.12
N THR A 268 8.37 6.16 6.66
CA THR A 268 9.42 7.06 6.17
C THR A 268 10.46 7.35 7.24
N ARG A 269 10.03 7.60 8.48
CA ARG A 269 10.95 7.80 9.61
C ARG A 269 11.82 6.57 9.85
N LEU A 270 11.22 5.37 9.81
CA LEU A 270 11.97 4.12 10.00
C LEU A 270 13.04 3.95 8.92
N VAL A 271 12.67 4.17 7.65
CA VAL A 271 13.61 4.06 6.53
C VAL A 271 14.75 5.08 6.68
N VAL A 272 14.45 6.35 6.97
CA VAL A 272 15.47 7.39 7.18
C VAL A 272 16.39 7.07 8.37
N LEU A 273 15.85 6.54 9.47
CA LEU A 273 16.66 6.13 10.63
C LEU A 273 17.64 4.99 10.29
N SER A 274 17.22 4.07 9.41
CA SER A 274 18.10 3.01 8.91
C SER A 274 19.28 3.54 8.07
N GLU A 275 19.15 4.75 7.51
CA GLU A 275 20.16 5.41 6.67
C GLU A 275 21.12 6.32 7.46
N LYS A 276 20.60 7.07 8.44
CA LYS A 276 21.29 8.20 9.09
C LYS A 276 22.53 7.88 9.94
N THR A 277 22.75 6.66 10.37
CA THR A 277 23.84 6.36 11.33
C THR A 277 25.22 6.21 10.64
N ARG A 278 25.46 6.97 9.58
CA ARG A 278 26.62 6.87 8.67
C ARG A 278 27.35 8.19 8.42
N ALA A 279 26.93 9.29 9.03
CA ALA A 279 27.67 10.55 9.01
C ALA A 279 28.64 10.62 10.20
#